data_AF-A0A1I2RWS9-F1
#
_entry.id   AF-A0A1I2RWS9-F1
#
_cell.length_a   1.000
_cell.length_b   1.000
_cell.length_c   1.000
_cell.angle_alpha   90.00
_cell.angle_beta   90.00
_cell.angle_gamma   90.00
#
_symmetry.space_group_name_H-M   'P 1'
#
loop_
_entity.id
_entity.type
_entity.pdbx_description
1 polymer ?
#
loop_
_entity_poly.entity_id
_entity_poly.type
_entity_poly.pdbx_seq_one_letter_code
_entity_poly.pdbx_strand_id
1 'polypeptide(L)' 'MNKEDLQTKIEETRKYMYEAYNQGEDYDKILVISQQLDDLLNRMVKLKSNYKYVLLLLPILI' A
#
# COMPACT_ATOMS: atom_id res chain seq x y z
N MET A 1 7.45 -0.40 -15.64
CA MET A 1 7.38 0.51 -14.48
C MET A 1 8.69 0.37 -13.75
N ASN A 2 9.46 1.45 -13.64
CA ASN A 2 10.73 1.43 -12.94
C ASN A 2 10.50 1.50 -11.41
N LYS A 3 11.56 1.42 -10.61
CA LYS A 3 11.46 1.44 -9.14
C LYS A 3 10.91 2.77 -8.62
N GLU A 4 11.29 3.89 -9.23
CA GLU A 4 10.89 5.24 -8.81
C GLU A 4 9.40 5.47 -9.08
N ASP A 5 8.89 5.06 -10.24
CA ASP A 5 7.48 5.09 -10.59
C ASP A 5 6.63 4.30 -9.57
N LEU A 6 7.13 3.15 -9.12
CA LEU A 6 6.43 2.32 -8.14
C LEU A 6 6.41 2.99 -6.76
N GLN A 7 7.52 3.63 -6.35
CA GLN A 7 7.57 4.39 -5.11
C GLN A 7 6.61 5.58 -5.13
N THR A 8 6.58 6.34 -6.22
CA THR A 8 5.64 7.45 -6.39
C THR A 8 4.20 6.96 -6.26
N LYS A 9 3.83 5.87 -6.93
CA LYS A 9 2.47 5.31 -6.83
C LYS A 9 2.12 4.83 -5.43
N ILE A 10 3.08 4.27 -4.69
CA ILE A 10 2.87 3.88 -3.29
C ILE A 10 2.52 5.10 -2.44
N GLU A 11 3.29 6.18 -2.55
CA GLU A 11 3.04 7.40 -1.77
C GLU A 11 1.74 8.09 -2.17
N GLU A 12 1.43 8.15 -3.47
CA GLU A 12 0.15 8.68 -3.96
C GLU A 12 -1.03 7.87 -3.42
N THR A 13 -0.97 6.54 -3.50
CA THR A 13 -2.03 5.65 -3.01
C THR A 13 -2.18 5.74 -1.49
N ARG A 14 -1.07 5.83 -0.77
CA ARG A 14 -1.06 6.01 0.69
C ARG A 14 -1.70 7.34 1.08
N LYS A 15 -1.35 8.44 0.40
CA LYS A 15 -1.95 9.76 0.63
C LYS A 15 -3.45 9.72 0.35
N TYR A 16 -3.86 9.11 -0.76
CA TYR A 16 -5.27 8.99 -1.13
C TYR A 16 -6.07 8.19 -0.08
N MET A 17 -5.51 7.11 0.46
CA MET A 17 -6.14 6.34 1.54
C MET A 17 -6.40 7.21 2.78
N TYR A 18 -5.42 8.01 3.20
CA TYR A 18 -5.57 8.90 4.35
C TYR A 18 -6.56 10.03 4.09
N GLU A 19 -6.57 10.60 2.89
CA GLU A 19 -7.56 11.61 2.50
C GLU A 19 -8.97 11.04 2.54
N ALA A 20 -9.18 9.83 1.99
CA ALA A 20 -10.48 9.15 2.04
C ALA A 20 -10.93 8.91 3.49
N TYR A 21 -10.03 8.41 4.35
CA TYR A 21 -10.32 8.24 5.77
C TYR A 21 -10.71 9.56 6.46
N ASN A 22 -9.94 10.62 6.23
CA ASN A 22 -10.20 11.94 6.85
C ASN A 22 -11.49 12.60 6.35
N GLN A 23 -11.91 12.28 5.12
CA GLN A 23 -13.16 12.76 4.54
C GLN A 23 -14.38 11.96 5.01
N GLY A 24 -14.19 10.91 5.82
CA GLY A 24 -15.27 10.03 6.26
C GLY A 24 -15.87 9.22 5.11
N GLU A 25 -15.05 8.89 4.10
CA GLU A 25 -15.45 8.00 3.01
C GLU A 25 -15.84 6.62 3.56
N ASP A 26 -16.64 5.91 2.77
CA ASP A 26 -17.14 4.60 3.15
C ASP A 26 -16.01 3.60 3.41
N TYR A 27 -16.19 2.74 4.41
CA TYR A 27 -15.21 1.73 4.80
C TYR A 27 -14.80 0.83 3.64
N ASP A 28 -15.75 0.42 2.79
CA ASP A 28 -15.45 -0.46 1.65
C ASP A 28 -14.53 0.24 0.64
N LYS A 29 -14.70 1.55 0.46
CA LYS A 29 -13.82 2.36 -0.38
C LYS A 29 -12.41 2.44 0.19
N ILE A 30 -12.28 2.66 1.51
CA ILE A 30 -10.98 2.69 2.19
C ILE A 30 -10.31 1.31 2.10
N LEU A 31 -11.06 0.23 2.27
CA LEU A 31 -10.57 -1.14 2.16
C LEU A 31 -10.04 -1.46 0.76
N VAL A 32 -10.72 -1.01 -0.29
CA VAL A 32 -10.24 -1.17 -1.67
C VAL A 32 -8.91 -0.44 -1.87
N ILE A 33 -8.78 0.78 -1.36
CA ILE A 33 -7.53 1.55 -1.47
C ILE A 33 -6.40 0.87 -0.67
N SER A 34 -6.68 0.34 0.53
CA SER A 34 -5.67 -0.34 1.33
C SER A 34 -5.17 -1.62 0.65
N GLN A 35 -6.05 -2.39 0.00
CA GLN A 35 -5.67 -3.57 -0.78
C GLN A 35 -4.79 -3.20 -1.99
N GLN A 36 -5.10 -2.10 -2.67
CA GLN A 36 -4.26 -1.58 -3.76
C GLN A 36 -2.88 -1.17 -3.27
N LEU A 37 -2.80 -0.53 -2.09
CA LEU A 37 -1.53 -0.16 -1.47
C LEU A 37 -0.70 -1.40 -1.11
N ASP A 38 -1.32 -2.42 -0.54
CA ASP A 38 -0.67 -3.69 -0.21
C ASP A 38 -0.10 -4.38 -1.46
N ASP A 39 -0.84 -4.39 -2.56
CA ASP A 39 -0.35 -4.94 -3.83
C ASP A 39 0.88 -4.20 -4.36
N LEU A 40 0.89 -2.86 -4.27
CA LEU A 40 2.04 -2.05 -4.68
C LEU A 40 3.26 -2.30 -3.79
N LEU A 41 3.06 -2.36 -2.47
CA LEU A 41 4.11 -2.69 -1.51
C LEU A 41 4.69 -4.08 -1.77
N ASN A 42 3.84 -5.07 -2.02
CA ASN A 42 4.26 -6.43 -2.37
C ASN A 42 5.08 -6.48 -3.67
N ARG A 43 4.70 -5.68 -4.68
CA ARG A 43 5.50 -5.55 -5.91
C ARG A 43 6.86 -4.91 -5.63
N MET A 44 6.92 -3.94 -4.72
CA MET A 44 8.18 -3.30 -4.34
C MET A 44 9.10 -4.27 -3.58
N VAL A 45 8.53 -5.07 -2.67
CA VAL A 45 9.26 -6.15 -1.99
C VAL A 45 9.80 -7.16 -2.99
N LYS A 46 9.00 -7.59 -3.97
CA LYS A 46 9.45 -8.52 -5.03
C LYS A 46 10.58 -7.94 -5.90
N LEU A 47 10.54 -6.64 -6.21
CA LEU A 47 11.62 -5.97 -6.94
C LEU A 47 12.91 -5.83 -6.11
N LYS A 48 12.77 -5.62 -4.80
CA LYS A 48 13.91 -5.51 -3.87
C LYS A 48 14.47 -6.87 -3.47
N SER A 49 13.65 -7.91 -3.48
CA SER A 49 13.94 -9.22 -2.90
C SER A 49 13.86 -10.31 -3.96
N ASN A 50 15.02 -10.81 -4.38
CA ASN A 50 15.16 -12.19 -4.86
C ASN A 50 15.08 -13.21 -3.71
N TYR A 51 14.67 -12.81 -2.51
CA TYR A 51 14.54 -13.69 -1.35
C TYR A 51 13.07 -13.80 -0.90
N LYS A 52 12.61 -15.05 -0.80
CA LYS A 52 11.39 -15.46 -0.12
C LYS A 52 11.34 -14.82 1.28
N TYR A 53 10.14 -14.50 1.74
CA TYR A 53 9.78 -14.07 3.11
C TYR A 53 9.93 -12.57 3.44
N VAL A 54 8.81 -11.85 3.33
CA VAL A 54 8.45 -10.70 4.21
C VAL A 54 6.92 -10.72 4.38
N LEU A 55 6.30 -11.81 4.88
CA LEU A 55 5.91 -11.89 6.30
C LEU A 55 6.76 -10.94 7.15
N LEU A 56 6.22 -9.77 7.52
CA LEU A 56 6.58 -8.93 8.69
C LEU A 56 6.18 -7.46 8.47
N LEU A 57 4.92 -7.17 8.15
CA LEU A 57 4.33 -5.90 8.60
C LEU A 57 3.04 -6.23 9.34
N LEU A 58 3.23 -6.24 10.65
CA LEU A 58 2.32 -6.60 11.72
C LEU A 58 1.02 -5.77 11.69
N PRO A 59 -0.06 -6.33 12.27
CA PRO A 59 -1.33 -5.64 12.46
C PRO A 59 -1.13 -4.53 13.49
N ILE A 60 -1.12 -3.28 13.05
CA ILE A 60 -1.37 -2.14 13.94
C ILE A 60 -2.81 -1.72 13.65
N LEU A 61 -3.73 -2.48 14.23
CA LEU A 61 -5.13 -2.10 14.38
C LEU A 61 -5.56 -2.51 15.80
N ILE A 62 -4.97 -1.86 16.80
CA ILE A 62 -5.50 -1.70 18.16
C ILE A 62 -5.19 -0.26 18.57
#